data_AF-A0AA35WI71-F1
#
_entry.id   AF-A0AA35WI71-F1
#
_cell.length_a   1.000
_cell.length_b   1.000
_cell.length_c   1.000
_cell.angle_alpha   90.00
_cell.angle_beta   90.00
_cell.angle_gamma   90.00
#
_symmetry.space_group_name_H-M   'P 1'
#
loop_
_entity.id
_entity.type
_entity.pdbx_description
1 polymer ?
#
loop_
_entity_poly.entity_id
_entity_poly.type
_entity_poly.pdbx_seq_one_letter_code
_entity_poly.pdbx_strand_id
1 'polypeptide(L)'
;MVYTSADFSEVMGRHMTAVAETVSGDLTYFSNKFIESGFITQTAASNVLSKLGVSNGDKSRELLGLVRQNYDISLKKSVWANKFIGIFSCETAYSDLATLLRKETFPKDQDANS
;
A
#
# COMPACT_ATOMS: atom_id res chain seq x y z
N MET A 1 18.83 -14.53 -17.76
CA MET A 1 18.67 -13.75 -16.52
C MET A 1 17.34 -14.14 -15.93
N VAL A 2 17.32 -14.86 -14.80
CA VAL A 2 16.04 -15.13 -14.10
C VAL A 2 15.61 -13.77 -13.53
N TYR A 3 14.52 -13.21 -14.04
CA TYR A 3 13.87 -12.07 -13.40
C TYR A 3 13.34 -12.56 -12.05
N THR A 4 14.09 -12.34 -10.98
CA THR A 4 13.59 -12.45 -9.62
C THR A 4 12.49 -11.42 -9.45
N SER A 5 11.26 -11.87 -9.20
CA SER A 5 10.14 -11.02 -8.82
C SER A 5 10.54 -10.15 -7.63
N ALA A 6 10.36 -8.83 -7.73
CA ALA A 6 10.61 -7.92 -6.61
C ALA A 6 9.67 -8.25 -5.45
N ASP A 7 10.19 -8.27 -4.22
CA ASP A 7 9.33 -8.42 -3.03
C ASP A 7 8.39 -7.18 -2.96
N PHE A 8 7.16 -7.33 -2.47
CA PHE A 8 6.22 -6.20 -2.37
C PHE A 8 6.79 -5.07 -1.50
N SER A 9 7.62 -5.39 -0.50
CA SER A 9 8.36 -4.40 0.30
C SER A 9 9.29 -3.53 -0.56
N GLU A 10 9.91 -4.12 -1.59
CA GLU A 10 10.74 -3.41 -2.57
C GLU A 10 9.89 -2.58 -3.53
N VAL A 11 8.78 -3.14 -4.03
CA VAL A 11 7.83 -2.43 -4.90
C VAL A 11 7.24 -1.22 -4.19
N MET A 12 6.81 -1.37 -2.94
CA MET A 12 6.34 -0.28 -2.08
C MET A 12 7.43 0.75 -1.81
N GLY A 13 8.69 0.32 -1.67
CA GLY A 13 9.83 1.23 -1.57
C GLY A 13 10.01 2.09 -2.81
N ARG A 14 9.93 1.48 -4.01
CA ARG A 14 10.04 2.20 -5.30
C ARG A 14 8.88 3.17 -5.54
N HIS A 15 7.67 2.76 -5.19
CA HIS A 15 6.44 3.53 -5.44
C HIS A 15 5.95 4.33 -4.23
N MET A 16 6.74 4.41 -3.16
CA MET A 16 6.33 5.05 -1.90
C MET A 16 5.81 6.47 -2.11
N THR A 17 6.47 7.26 -2.96
CA THR A 17 6.06 8.64 -3.26
C THR A 17 4.68 8.69 -3.91
N ALA A 18 4.46 7.93 -4.99
CA ALA A 18 3.19 7.93 -5.70
C ALA A 18 2.03 7.40 -4.85
N VAL A 19 2.29 6.35 -4.05
CA VAL A 19 1.29 5.80 -3.12
C VAL A 19 1.00 6.81 -2.00
N ALA A 20 2.02 7.48 -1.46
CA ALA A 20 1.83 8.48 -0.40
C ALA A 20 1.08 9.72 -0.88
N GLU A 21 1.33 10.18 -2.12
CA GLU A 21 0.58 11.27 -2.75
C GLU A 21 -0.89 10.91 -2.93
N THR A 22 -1.16 9.70 -3.44
CA THR A 22 -2.53 9.18 -3.58
C THR A 22 -3.24 9.11 -2.23
N VAL A 23 -2.57 8.53 -1.22
CA VAL A 23 -3.10 8.44 0.15
C VAL A 23 -3.29 9.83 0.76
N SER A 24 -2.41 10.78 0.47
CA SER A 24 -2.51 12.15 0.97
C SER A 24 -3.72 12.90 0.42
N GLY A 25 -4.20 12.53 -0.78
CA GLY A 25 -5.39 13.11 -1.40
C GLY A 25 -6.67 12.80 -0.60
N ASP A 26 -6.74 11.63 0.03
CA ASP A 26 -7.84 11.25 0.93
C ASP A 26 -7.33 10.45 2.15
N LEU A 27 -6.56 11.15 2.98
CA LEU A 27 -5.86 10.55 4.12
C LEU A 27 -6.83 9.83 5.08
N THR A 28 -8.01 10.40 5.30
CA THR A 28 -9.03 9.83 6.19
C THR A 28 -9.58 8.53 5.61
N TYR A 29 -9.98 8.50 4.33
CA TYR A 29 -10.47 7.29 3.68
C TYR A 29 -9.44 6.16 3.74
N PHE A 30 -8.21 6.42 3.32
CA PHE A 30 -7.18 5.39 3.28
C PHE A 30 -6.77 4.90 4.67
N SER A 31 -6.69 5.81 5.66
CA SER A 31 -6.44 5.41 7.05
C SER A 31 -7.51 4.45 7.57
N ASN A 32 -8.80 4.71 7.31
CA ASN A 32 -9.90 3.82 7.66
C ASN A 32 -9.78 2.47 6.93
N LYS A 33 -9.48 2.48 5.62
CA LYS A 33 -9.31 1.24 4.84
C LYS A 33 -8.14 0.39 5.35
N PHE A 34 -7.04 1.00 5.79
CA PHE A 34 -5.92 0.28 6.39
C PHE A 34 -6.28 -0.33 7.74
N ILE A 35 -7.09 0.35 8.55
CA ILE A 35 -7.61 -0.20 9.82
C ILE A 35 -8.57 -1.37 9.56
N GLU A 36 -9.58 -1.17 8.70
CA GLU A 36 -10.56 -2.20 8.31
C GLU A 36 -9.86 -3.45 7.72
N SER A 37 -8.79 -3.22 6.97
CA SER A 37 -8.00 -4.29 6.37
C SER A 37 -7.06 -4.99 7.36
N GLY A 38 -6.95 -4.49 8.59
CA GLY A 38 -6.05 -5.03 9.61
C GLY A 38 -4.57 -4.80 9.30
N PHE A 39 -4.26 -3.81 8.45
CA PHE A 39 -2.88 -3.47 8.13
C PHE A 39 -2.22 -2.63 9.20
N ILE A 40 -2.98 -1.86 9.94
CA ILE A 40 -2.55 -1.06 11.09
C ILE A 40 -3.67 -1.08 12.14
N THR A 41 -3.32 -0.79 13.39
CA THR A 41 -4.32 -0.66 14.46
C THR A 41 -4.94 0.74 14.45
N GLN A 42 -6.15 0.86 14.99
CA GLN A 42 -6.80 2.17 15.19
C GLN A 42 -5.91 3.11 16.02
N THR A 43 -5.27 2.60 17.07
CA THR A 43 -4.35 3.38 17.91
C THR A 43 -3.16 3.91 17.10
N ALA A 44 -2.55 3.07 16.26
CA ALA A 44 -1.43 3.49 15.42
C ALA A 44 -1.86 4.56 14.40
N ALA A 45 -3.01 4.37 13.75
CA ALA A 45 -3.55 5.37 12.84
C ALA A 45 -3.83 6.71 13.53
N SER A 46 -4.52 6.69 14.68
CA SER A 46 -4.80 7.91 15.46
C SER A 46 -3.53 8.65 15.90
N ASN A 47 -2.47 7.92 16.26
CA ASN A 47 -1.18 8.51 16.62
C ASN A 47 -0.53 9.26 15.44
N VAL A 48 -0.68 8.77 14.22
CA VAL A 48 -0.17 9.45 13.02
C VAL A 48 -1.06 10.64 12.65
N LEU A 49 -2.38 10.45 12.63
CA LEU A 49 -3.33 11.47 12.21
C LEU A 49 -3.37 12.68 13.14
N SER A 50 -3.17 12.47 14.44
CA SER A 50 -3.18 13.52 15.48
C SER A 50 -1.95 14.42 15.49
N LYS A 51 -0.89 14.12 14.71
CA LYS A 51 0.32 14.95 14.67
C LYS A 51 0.02 16.32 14.07
N LEU A 52 0.12 17.35 14.90
CA LEU A 52 -0.03 18.76 14.48
C LEU A 52 1.25 19.24 13.79
N GLY A 53 1.10 20.07 12.76
CA GLY A 53 2.24 20.63 12.00
C GLY A 53 2.90 19.65 11.01
N VAL A 54 2.42 18.41 10.91
CA VAL A 54 2.90 17.42 9.93
C VAL A 54 1.98 17.42 8.71
N SER A 55 2.56 17.44 7.50
CA SER A 55 1.81 17.45 6.25
C SER A 55 1.04 16.12 6.05
N ASN A 56 -0.05 16.15 5.27
CA ASN A 56 -0.75 14.91 4.93
C ASN A 56 0.16 13.95 4.16
N GLY A 57 1.07 14.44 3.32
CA GLY A 57 2.06 13.61 2.63
C GLY A 57 2.98 12.86 3.60
N ASP A 58 3.45 13.52 4.65
CA ASP A 58 4.30 12.88 5.66
C ASP A 58 3.52 11.90 6.53
N LYS A 59 2.27 12.24 6.89
CA LYS A 59 1.35 11.31 7.57
C LYS A 59 1.07 10.06 6.71
N SER A 60 0.85 10.23 5.41
CA SER A 60 0.68 9.13 4.46
C SER A 60 1.91 8.23 4.42
N ARG A 61 3.12 8.80 4.32
CA ARG A 61 4.37 8.03 4.36
C ARG A 61 4.53 7.24 5.66
N GLU A 62 4.16 7.84 6.79
CA GLU A 62 4.23 7.15 8.08
C GLU A 62 3.22 6.00 8.17
N LEU A 63 1.96 6.21 7.75
CA LEU A 63 0.96 5.14 7.67
C LEU A 63 1.43 4.00 6.76
N LEU A 64 1.95 4.33 5.57
CA LEU A 64 2.48 3.35 4.62
C LEU A 64 3.73 2.64 5.16
N GLY A 65 4.54 3.32 5.96
CA GLY A 65 5.66 2.74 6.70
C GLY A 65 5.20 1.66 7.68
N LEU A 66 4.14 1.92 8.45
CA LEU A 66 3.54 0.95 9.37
C LEU A 66 2.95 -0.26 8.61
N VAL A 67 2.26 0.00 7.50
CA VAL A 67 1.74 -1.04 6.61
C VAL A 67 2.88 -1.93 6.11
N ARG A 68 3.99 -1.34 5.65
CA ARG A 68 5.17 -2.09 5.18
C ARG A 68 5.83 -2.91 6.29
N GLN A 69 6.00 -2.37 7.49
CA GLN A 69 6.56 -3.12 8.62
C GLN A 69 5.71 -4.35 8.96
N ASN A 70 4.39 -4.21 8.96
CA ASN A 70 3.47 -5.33 9.21
C ASN A 70 3.48 -6.36 8.07
N TYR A 71 3.72 -5.92 6.83
CA TYR A 71 3.97 -6.81 5.70
C TYR A 71 5.25 -7.63 5.89
N ASP A 72 6.35 -6.98 6.27
CA ASP A 72 7.67 -7.62 6.38
C ASP A 72 7.69 -8.78 7.39
N ILE A 73 6.90 -8.68 8.47
CA ILE A 73 6.75 -9.74 9.49
C ILE A 73 5.61 -10.74 9.21
N SER A 74 4.82 -10.53 8.15
CA SER A 74 3.67 -11.37 7.83
C SER A 74 4.10 -12.72 7.25
N LEU A 75 3.58 -13.82 7.83
CA LEU A 75 3.74 -15.17 7.26
C LEU A 75 2.90 -15.39 5.98
N LYS A 76 1.98 -14.46 5.64
CA LYS A 76 1.07 -14.54 4.49
C LYS A 76 1.28 -13.39 3.49
N LYS A 77 2.53 -13.13 3.12
CA LYS A 77 2.95 -12.02 2.23
C LYS A 77 2.10 -11.85 0.97
N SER A 78 1.86 -12.90 0.20
CA SER A 78 1.09 -12.80 -1.06
C SER A 78 -0.38 -12.35 -0.85
N VAL A 79 -1.05 -12.89 0.18
CA VAL A 79 -2.42 -12.48 0.54
C VAL A 79 -2.45 -11.02 0.98
N TRP A 80 -1.43 -10.63 1.72
CA TRP A 80 -1.28 -9.28 2.26
C TRP A 80 -1.10 -8.25 1.15
N ALA A 81 -0.19 -8.50 0.21
CA ALA A 81 0.04 -7.66 -0.96
C ALA A 81 -1.21 -7.54 -1.85
N ASN A 82 -1.91 -8.65 -2.10
CA ASN A 82 -3.16 -8.65 -2.86
C ASN A 82 -4.25 -7.82 -2.18
N LYS A 83 -4.40 -7.93 -0.87
CA LYS A 83 -5.36 -7.13 -0.09
C LYS A 83 -5.03 -5.64 -0.16
N PHE A 84 -3.75 -5.28 -0.08
CA PHE A 84 -3.31 -3.88 -0.12
C PHE A 84 -3.58 -3.25 -1.48
N ILE A 85 -3.16 -3.92 -2.55
CA ILE A 85 -3.45 -3.49 -3.93
C ILE A 85 -4.97 -3.38 -4.16
N GLY A 86 -5.75 -4.28 -3.53
CA GLY A 86 -7.20 -4.27 -3.55
C GLY A 86 -7.82 -2.93 -3.14
N ILE A 87 -7.26 -2.25 -2.13
CA ILE A 87 -7.77 -0.94 -1.65
C ILE A 87 -7.76 0.11 -2.76
N PHE A 88 -6.72 0.12 -3.60
CA PHE A 88 -6.60 1.07 -4.71
C PHE A 88 -7.42 0.64 -5.92
N SER A 89 -7.68 -0.66 -6.09
CA SER A 89 -8.45 -1.16 -7.24
C SER A 89 -9.94 -0.88 -7.16
N CYS A 90 -10.49 -0.60 -5.97
CA CYS A 90 -11.92 -0.36 -5.78
C CYS A 90 -12.40 0.99 -6.33
N GLU A 91 -11.52 1.99 -6.41
CA GLU A 91 -11.85 3.32 -6.88
C GLU A 91 -11.25 3.54 -8.27
N THR A 92 -12.05 3.99 -9.23
CA THR A 92 -11.61 4.22 -10.62
C THR A 92 -10.43 5.18 -10.69
N ALA A 93 -10.38 6.15 -9.75
CA ALA A 93 -9.33 7.16 -9.63
C ALA A 93 -7.94 6.60 -9.33
N TYR A 94 -7.84 5.37 -8.78
CA TYR A 94 -6.57 4.77 -8.37
C TYR A 94 -6.27 3.46 -9.12
N SER A 95 -7.06 3.16 -10.15
CA SER A 95 -6.99 1.90 -10.91
C SER A 95 -5.65 1.70 -11.64
N ASP A 96 -5.05 2.78 -12.14
CA ASP A 96 -3.72 2.75 -12.78
C ASP A 96 -2.61 2.43 -11.78
N LEU A 97 -2.64 3.05 -10.58
CA LEU A 97 -1.70 2.76 -9.50
C LEU A 97 -1.84 1.32 -9.02
N ALA A 98 -3.07 0.84 -8.83
CA ALA A 98 -3.34 -0.55 -8.46
C ALA A 98 -2.80 -1.53 -9.51
N THR A 99 -2.98 -1.22 -10.79
CA THR A 99 -2.47 -2.01 -11.91
C THR A 99 -0.95 -2.05 -11.91
N LEU A 100 -0.29 -0.90 -11.75
CA LEU A 100 1.17 -0.81 -11.68
C LEU A 100 1.74 -1.64 -10.52
N LEU A 101 1.19 -1.47 -9.31
CA LEU A 101 1.61 -2.24 -8.13
C LEU A 101 1.40 -3.74 -8.32
N ARG A 102 0.27 -4.16 -8.91
CA ARG A 102 0.00 -5.57 -9.22
C ARG A 102 1.01 -6.13 -10.22
N LYS A 103 1.29 -5.40 -11.30
CA LYS A 103 2.21 -5.85 -12.35
C LYS A 103 3.62 -6.11 -11.81
N GLU A 104 4.12 -5.22 -10.95
CA GLU A 104 5.46 -5.35 -10.39
C GLU A 104 5.55 -6.37 -9.25
N THR A 105 4.48 -6.52 -8.46
CA THR A 105 4.44 -7.48 -7.36
C THR A 105 4.19 -8.92 -7.85
N PHE A 106 3.40 -9.07 -8.92
CA PHE A 106 2.97 -10.36 -9.46
C PHE A 106 3.20 -10.43 -10.99
N PRO A 107 4.46 -10.50 -11.46
CA PRO A 107 4.75 -10.47 -12.90
C PRO A 107 4.25 -11.73 -13.66
N LYS A 108 4.07 -12.86 -12.98
CA LYS A 108 3.65 -14.14 -13.60
C LYS A 108 2.14 -14.30 -13.82
N ASP A 109 1.30 -13.47 -13.21
CA ASP A 109 -0.15 -13.48 -13.43
C ASP A 109 -0.55 -12.74 -14.73
N GLN A 110 0.42 -12.28 -15.52
CA GLN A 110 0.20 -11.53 -16.77
C GLN A 110 0.05 -12.41 -18.02
N ASP A 111 0.38 -13.71 -17.93
CA ASP A 111 0.22 -14.68 -19.04
C ASP A 111 -1.18 -15.33 -19.10
N ALA A 112 -2.11 -14.99 -18.20
CA ALA A 112 -3.46 -15.57 -18.17
C ALA A 112 -4.51 -14.81 -19.00
N ASN A 113 -4.12 -13.75 -19.71
CA ASN A 113 -4.96 -13.11 -20.74
C ASN A 113 -4.41 -13.48 -22.12
N SER A 114 -4.74 -14.70 -22.58
CA SER A 114 -4.74 -15.11 -23.99
C SER A 114 -6.16 -15.43 -24.41
#